data_AF-A0A2K5RPE3-F1
#
_entry.id   AF-A0A2K5RPE3-F1
#
_cell.length_a   1.000
_cell.length_b   1.000
_cell.length_c   1.000
_cell.angle_alpha   90.00
_cell.angle_beta   90.00
_cell.angle_gamma   90.00
#
_symmetry.space_group_name_H-M   'P 1'
#
loop_
_entity.id
_entity.type
_entity.pdbx_description
1 polymer ?
#
loop_
_entity_poly.entity_id
_entity_poly.type
_entity_poly.pdbx_seq_one_letter_code
_entity_poly.pdbx_strand_id
1 'polypeptide(L)' 'MLAANPGKTPISLLQEYGTRIGKTPVYDLLKAEGQAHQPNFTFRVTVGDTSCTVLFLP' A
#
# COMPACT_ATOMS: atom_id res chain seq x y z
N MET A 1 -0.34 -17.92 6.51
CA MET A 1 0.65 -16.85 6.75
C MET A 1 1.48 -16.70 5.49
N LEU A 2 1.46 -15.55 4.81
CA LEU A 2 2.50 -15.26 3.80
C LEU A 2 3.83 -15.21 4.57
N ALA A 3 4.76 -16.11 4.26
CA ALA A 3 6.08 -16.06 4.88
C ALA A 3 6.70 -14.69 4.59
N ALA A 4 7.17 -14.02 5.64
CA ALA A 4 7.93 -12.79 5.47
C ALA A 4 9.15 -13.12 4.61
N ASN A 5 9.16 -12.62 3.38
CA ASN A 5 10.29 -12.74 2.48
C ASN A 5 11.17 -11.52 2.73
N PRO A 6 12.34 -11.65 3.40
CA PRO A 6 13.11 -10.48 3.86
C PRO A 6 13.57 -9.55 2.73
N GLY A 7 13.56 -10.02 1.47
CA GLY A 7 13.88 -9.22 0.28
C GLY A 7 12.66 -8.57 -0.41
N LYS A 8 11.44 -8.72 0.12
CA LYS A 8 10.22 -8.16 -0.49
C LYS A 8 9.48 -7.27 0.48
N THR A 9 9.07 -6.09 0.00
CA THR A 9 8.21 -5.19 0.76
C THR A 9 6.78 -5.75 0.77
N PRO A 10 5.93 -5.36 1.75
CA PRO A 10 4.51 -5.71 1.72
C PRO A 10 3.81 -5.29 0.40
N ILE A 11 4.27 -4.20 -0.20
CA ILE A 11 3.77 -3.71 -1.50
C ILE A 11 4.07 -4.72 -2.61
N SER A 12 5.31 -5.19 -2.74
CA SER A 12 5.64 -6.14 -3.81
C SER A 12 4.99 -7.51 -3.60
N LEU A 13 4.82 -7.96 -2.36
CA LEU A 13 4.05 -9.15 -2.04
C LEU A 13 2.58 -9.01 -2.44
N LEU A 14 1.96 -7.87 -2.13
CA LEU A 14 0.56 -7.60 -2.48
C LEU A 14 0.38 -7.49 -4.00
N GLN A 15 1.31 -6.85 -4.70
CA GLN A 15 1.32 -6.74 -6.16
C GLN A 15 1.37 -8.11 -6.82
N GLU A 16 2.30 -8.98 -6.39
CA GLU A 16 2.42 -10.34 -6.92
C GLU A 16 1.15 -11.16 -6.67
N TYR A 17 0.63 -11.12 -5.44
CA TYR A 17 -0.58 -11.85 -5.08
C TYR A 17 -1.79 -11.35 -5.89
N GLY A 18 -2.03 -10.04 -5.90
CA GLY A 18 -3.15 -9.43 -6.62
C GLY A 18 -3.12 -9.73 -8.11
N THR A 19 -1.93 -9.67 -8.72
CA THR A 19 -1.76 -10.05 -10.14
C THR A 19 -2.14 -11.50 -10.39
N ARG A 20 -1.71 -12.44 -9.52
CA ARG A 20 -2.04 -13.88 -9.65
C ARG A 20 -3.53 -14.17 -9.56
N ILE A 21 -4.28 -13.39 -8.79
CA ILE A 21 -5.73 -13.59 -8.61
C ILE A 21 -6.59 -12.67 -9.49
N GLY A 22 -5.97 -11.92 -10.41
CA GLY A 22 -6.69 -10.96 -11.28
C GLY A 22 -7.27 -9.74 -10.55
N LYS A 23 -6.81 -9.46 -9.33
CA LYS A 23 -7.19 -8.29 -8.51
C LYS A 23 -5.95 -7.45 -8.23
N THR A 24 -5.39 -6.83 -9.27
CA THR A 24 -4.20 -6.00 -9.14
C THR A 24 -4.46 -4.85 -8.15
N PRO A 25 -3.58 -4.62 -7.16
CA PRO A 25 -3.78 -3.55 -6.20
C PRO A 25 -3.70 -2.17 -6.87
N VAL A 26 -4.62 -1.27 -6.50
CA VAL A 26 -4.62 0.13 -6.92
C VAL A 26 -4.27 0.98 -5.71
N TYR A 27 -3.36 1.94 -5.88
CA TYR A 27 -2.88 2.82 -4.82
C TYR A 27 -3.26 4.26 -5.11
N ASP A 28 -4.01 4.88 -4.20
CA ASP A 28 -4.40 6.28 -4.28
C ASP A 28 -3.69 7.08 -3.17
N LEU A 29 -3.09 8.21 -3.53
CA LEU A 29 -2.68 9.22 -2.56
C LEU A 29 -3.91 10.04 -2.16
N LEU A 30 -4.39 9.85 -0.93
CA LEU A 30 -5.55 10.58 -0.42
C LEU A 30 -5.18 11.94 0.15
N LYS A 31 -4.03 12.03 0.84
CA LYS A 31 -3.55 13.27 1.46
C LYS A 31 -2.04 13.36 1.41
N ALA A 32 -1.54 14.57 1.17
CA ALA A 32 -0.17 14.98 1.42
C ALA A 32 -0.22 16.27 2.24
N GLU A 33 0.06 16.16 3.54
CA GLU A 33 -0.07 17.25 4.51
C GLU A 33 1.12 17.28 5.46
N GLY A 34 1.12 18.16 6.47
CA GLY A 34 2.24 18.31 7.41
C GLY A 34 3.24 19.41 7.05
N GLN A 35 4.31 19.51 7.83
CA GLN A 35 5.33 20.54 7.63
C GLN A 35 6.33 20.09 6.56
N ALA A 36 6.98 21.04 5.88
CA ALA A 36 7.92 20.72 4.79
C ALA A 36 9.07 19.78 5.24
N HIS A 37 9.47 19.83 6.51
CA HIS A 37 10.49 18.95 7.09
C HIS A 37 9.93 17.68 7.76
N GLN A 38 8.60 17.57 7.87
CA GLN A 38 7.92 16.40 8.44
C GLN A 38 6.54 16.23 7.75
N PRO A 39 6.52 15.78 6.48
CA PRO A 39 5.29 15.55 5.76
C PRO A 39 4.61 14.26 6.23
N ASN A 40 3.29 14.21 6.12
CA ASN A 40 2.45 13.05 6.37
C ASN A 40 1.71 12.69 5.08
N PHE A 41 1.69 11.42 4.73
CA PHE A 41 0.98 10.95 3.53
C PHE A 41 -0.06 9.92 3.90
N THR A 42 -1.27 10.06 3.39
CA THR A 42 -2.32 9.04 3.55
C THR A 42 -2.52 8.34 2.22
N PHE A 43 -2.34 7.02 2.20
CA PHE A 43 -2.58 6.20 1.02
C PHE A 43 -3.78 5.28 1.24
N ARG A 44 -4.53 5.00 0.17
CA ARG A 44 -5.49 3.91 0.11
C ARG A 44 -4.98 2.86 -0.86
N VAL A 45 -5.09 1.59 -0.46
CA VAL A 45 -4.91 0.46 -1.36
C VAL A 45 -6.25 -0.24 -1.56
N THR A 46 -6.59 -0.55 -2.81
CA THR A 46 -7.81 -1.27 -3.19
C THR A 46 -7.45 -2.55 -3.93
N VAL A 47 -7.98 -3.69 -3.50
CA VAL A 47 -7.76 -5.02 -4.10
C VAL A 47 -9.12 -5.67 -4.34
N GLY A 48 -9.62 -5.56 -5.57
CA GLY A 48 -11.02 -5.89 -5.88
C GLY A 48 -11.97 -5.03 -5.05
N ASP A 49 -12.80 -5.66 -4.23
CA ASP A 49 -13.85 -5.01 -3.44
C ASP A 49 -13.38 -4.58 -2.03
N THR A 50 -12.13 -4.89 -1.68
CA THR A 50 -11.54 -4.56 -0.38
C THR A 50 -10.64 -3.35 -0.49
N SER A 51 -10.84 -2.36 0.37
CA SER A 51 -9.94 -1.20 0.49
C SER A 51 -9.41 -1.03 1.91
N CYS A 52 -8.16 -0.58 2.04
CA CYS A 52 -7.54 -0.22 3.31
C CYS A 52 -6.84 1.13 3.19
N THR A 53 -6.90 1.94 4.24
CA THR A 53 -6.23 3.25 4.31
C THR A 53 -5.10 3.18 5.32
N VAL A 54 -3.92 3.64 4.93
CA VAL A 54 -2.71 3.67 5.75
C VAL A 54 -2.13 5.07 5.81
N LEU A 55 -1.75 5.49 7.01
CA LEU A 55 -0.97 6.69 7.24
C LEU A 55 0.51 6.32 7.14
N PHE A 56 1.22 6.93 6.20
CA PHE A 56 2.66 6.84 6.07
C PHE A 56 3.28 8.04 6.77
N LEU A 57 4.02 7.75 7.85
CA LEU A 57 4.86 8.69 8.57
C LEU A 57 6.31 8.39 8.17
N PRO A 58 7.01 9.32 7.49
CA PRO A 58 8.41 9.15 7.12
C PRO A 58 9.35 9.15 8.32
#